data_AF-A0A3C0HBS8-F1
#
_entry.id   AF-A0A3C0HBS8-F1
#
_cell.length_a   1.000
_cell.length_b   1.000
_cell.length_c   1.000
_cell.angle_alpha   90.00
_cell.angle_beta   90.00
_cell.angle_gamma   90.00
#
_symmetry.space_group_name_H-M   'P 1'
#
loop_
_entity.id
_entity.type
_entity.pdbx_description
1 polymer ?
#
loop_
_entity_poly.entity_id
_entity_poly.type
_entity_poly.pdbx_seq_one_letter_code
_entity_poly.pdbx_strand_id
1 'polypeptide(L)'
;MTIEQLKEIQARLAVIRGHLDIDKRSISVSELQDQTLNPDFWNDSKLAESIMRDLKLHKSWIQKYNILLEMIDEVEVLYEFQKMEEATEEEVNQKYNKAVEEIDDVEFRTTLDKPEDELSCILQINAGAGGTESCDWVEMLYRMY
;
A
#
# COMPACT_ATOMS: atom_id res chain seq x y z
N MET A 1 -22.47 -8.27 6.11
CA MET A 1 -21.11 -8.67 6.50
C MET A 1 -21.19 -9.65 7.66
N THR A 2 -20.32 -10.65 7.74
CA THR A 2 -20.27 -11.62 8.84
C THR A 2 -19.13 -11.32 9.83
N ILE A 3 -19.21 -11.88 11.04
CA ILE A 3 -18.13 -11.81 12.04
C ILE A 3 -16.82 -12.41 11.49
N GLU A 4 -16.93 -13.44 10.67
CA GLU A 4 -15.76 -14.08 10.05
C GLU A 4 -15.06 -13.13 9.07
N GLN A 5 -15.82 -12.40 8.25
CA GLN A 5 -15.28 -11.37 7.34
C GLN A 5 -14.57 -10.24 8.09
N LEU A 6 -15.15 -9.78 9.21
CA LEU A 6 -14.51 -8.75 10.04
C LEU A 6 -13.18 -9.24 10.65
N LYS A 7 -13.16 -10.47 11.16
CA LYS A 7 -11.92 -11.07 11.70
C LYS A 7 -10.85 -11.26 10.62
N GLU A 8 -11.26 -11.63 9.42
CA GLU A 8 -10.36 -11.80 8.27
C GLU A 8 -9.68 -10.49 7.90
N ILE A 9 -10.44 -9.40 7.70
CA ILE A 9 -9.86 -8.11 7.33
C ILE A 9 -8.97 -7.52 8.44
N GLN A 10 -9.32 -7.73 9.72
CA GLN A 10 -8.46 -7.37 10.86
C GLN A 10 -7.15 -8.18 10.88
N ALA A 11 -7.21 -9.48 10.57
CA ALA A 11 -6.02 -10.32 10.49
C ALA A 11 -5.09 -9.88 9.35
N ARG A 12 -5.66 -9.55 8.18
CA ARG A 12 -4.91 -9.00 7.05
C ARG A 12 -4.23 -7.68 7.40
N LEU A 13 -4.94 -6.76 8.07
CA LEU A 13 -4.36 -5.50 8.57
C LEU A 13 -3.16 -5.73 9.50
N ALA A 14 -3.24 -6.73 10.39
CA ALA A 14 -2.15 -7.07 11.29
C ALA A 14 -0.91 -7.60 10.53
N VAL A 15 -1.11 -8.40 9.47
CA VAL A 15 -0.03 -8.85 8.59
C VAL A 15 0.63 -7.66 7.89
N ILE A 16 -0.16 -6.74 7.34
CA ILE A 16 0.35 -5.52 6.68
C ILE A 16 1.16 -4.66 7.66
N ARG A 17 0.69 -4.48 8.90
CA ARG A 17 1.43 -3.74 9.93
C ARG A 17 2.83 -4.33 10.15
N GLY A 18 2.91 -5.65 10.23
CA GLY A 18 4.15 -6.39 10.42
C GLY A 18 5.08 -6.27 9.20
N HIS A 19 4.54 -6.49 8.00
CA HIS A 19 5.32 -6.40 6.75
C HIS A 19 5.84 -4.99 6.48
N LEU A 20 5.03 -3.97 6.74
CA LEU A 20 5.44 -2.57 6.62
C LEU A 20 6.35 -2.09 7.76
N ASP A 21 6.54 -2.88 8.82
CA ASP A 21 7.38 -2.53 9.97
C ASP A 21 6.99 -1.14 10.54
N ILE A 22 5.68 -0.87 10.69
CA ILE A 22 5.14 0.48 11.01
C ILE A 22 5.79 1.11 12.23
N ASP A 23 6.09 0.31 13.26
CA ASP A 23 6.72 0.79 14.48
C ASP A 23 8.15 1.28 14.20
N LYS A 24 8.93 0.55 13.38
CA LYS A 24 10.29 0.99 12.98
C LYS A 24 10.22 2.22 12.09
N ARG A 25 9.30 2.25 11.11
CA ARG A 25 9.14 3.42 10.23
C ARG A 25 8.81 4.68 11.03
N SER A 26 8.00 4.55 12.09
CA SER A 26 7.63 5.67 12.96
C SER A 26 8.85 6.22 13.71
N ILE A 27 9.72 5.33 14.20
CA ILE A 27 11.01 5.72 14.80
C ILE A 27 11.89 6.43 13.77
N SER A 28 12.06 5.85 12.56
CA SER A 28 12.85 6.46 11.48
C SER A 28 12.30 7.83 11.07
N VAL A 29 10.99 8.02 11.03
CA VAL A 29 10.38 9.33 10.76
C VAL A 29 10.79 10.34 11.84
N SER A 30 10.74 9.97 13.12
CA SER A 30 11.18 10.86 14.21
C SER A 30 12.65 11.24 14.07
N GLU A 31 13.52 10.25 13.85
CA GLU A 31 14.97 10.47 13.71
C GLU A 31 15.32 11.35 12.50
N LEU A 32 14.69 11.08 11.35
CA LEU A 32 14.90 11.89 10.14
C LEU A 32 14.34 13.31 10.32
N GLN A 33 13.21 13.48 11.00
CA GLN A 33 12.68 14.81 11.33
C GLN A 33 13.62 15.59 12.24
N ASP A 34 14.19 14.95 13.26
CA ASP A 34 15.15 15.60 14.15
C ASP A 34 16.40 16.08 13.39
N GLN A 35 16.86 15.30 12.40
CA GLN A 35 17.96 15.73 11.52
C GLN A 35 17.59 16.99 10.72
N THR A 36 16.35 17.11 10.26
CA THR A 36 15.90 18.31 9.51
C THR A 36 15.87 19.59 10.35
N LEU A 37 15.89 19.48 11.68
CA LEU A 37 15.93 20.62 12.60
C LEU A 37 17.33 21.20 12.78
N ASN A 38 18.37 20.49 12.34
CA ASN A 38 19.74 20.97 12.42
C ASN A 38 19.91 22.22 11.52
N PRO A 39 20.40 23.37 12.04
CA PRO A 39 20.66 24.56 11.24
C PRO A 39 21.59 24.32 10.04
N ASP A 40 22.50 23.36 10.15
CA ASP A 40 23.45 23.00 9.10
C ASP A 40 22.91 21.96 8.12
N PHE A 41 21.67 21.48 8.29
CA PHE A 41 21.07 20.44 7.45
C PHE A 41 21.11 20.78 5.95
N TRP A 42 20.85 22.05 5.63
CA TRP A 42 20.82 22.53 4.25
C TRP A 42 22.20 22.85 3.66
N ASN A 43 23.29 22.71 4.43
CA ASN A 43 24.65 22.95 3.93
C ASN A 43 25.08 21.90 2.89
N ASP A 44 24.55 20.67 2.99
CA ASP A 44 24.70 19.63 1.96
C ASP A 44 23.34 19.34 1.30
N SER A 45 23.10 20.01 0.18
CA SER A 45 21.84 19.87 -0.57
C SER A 45 21.57 18.44 -1.05
N LYS A 46 22.60 17.63 -1.34
CA LYS A 46 22.39 16.26 -1.84
C LYS A 46 21.96 15.34 -0.71
N LEU A 47 22.61 15.46 0.45
CA LEU A 47 22.24 14.71 1.65
C LEU A 47 20.85 15.09 2.13
N ALA A 48 20.54 16.40 2.16
CA ALA A 48 19.23 16.91 2.55
C ALA A 48 18.12 16.38 1.63
N GLU A 49 18.34 16.33 0.32
CA GLU A 49 17.38 15.77 -0.64
C GLU A 49 17.12 14.28 -0.40
N SER A 50 18.17 13.49 -0.14
CA SER A 50 18.04 12.07 0.19
C SER A 50 17.22 11.87 1.46
N ILE A 51 17.54 12.59 2.54
CA ILE A 51 16.84 12.49 3.83
C ILE A 51 15.36 12.89 3.68
N MET A 52 15.07 13.94 2.93
CA MET A 52 13.68 14.36 2.68
C MET A 52 12.91 13.34 1.83
N ARG A 53 13.57 12.67 0.89
CA ARG A 53 12.98 11.58 0.10
C ARG A 53 12.61 10.39 1.00
N ASP A 54 13.54 9.94 1.83
CA ASP A 54 13.32 8.83 2.75
C ASP A 54 12.23 9.15 3.77
N LEU A 55 12.26 10.37 4.32
CA LEU A 55 11.23 10.86 5.24
C LEU A 55 9.84 10.83 4.60
N LYS A 56 9.73 11.29 3.35
CA LYS A 56 8.46 11.29 2.59
C LYS A 56 7.97 9.86 2.35
N LEU A 57 8.88 8.94 2.00
CA LEU A 57 8.56 7.54 1.79
C LEU A 57 8.05 6.87 3.07
N HIS A 58 8.73 7.03 4.21
CA HIS A 58 8.24 6.45 5.46
C HIS A 58 6.90 7.03 5.88
N LYS A 59 6.71 8.35 5.76
CA LYS A 59 5.44 9.01 6.07
C LYS A 59 4.31 8.55 5.18
N SER A 60 4.53 8.36 3.88
CA SER A 60 3.47 7.91 2.96
C SER A 60 2.98 6.52 3.31
N TRP A 61 3.88 5.60 3.67
CA TRP A 61 3.52 4.25 4.11
C TRP A 61 2.76 4.23 5.43
N ILE A 62 3.22 5.00 6.43
CA ILE A 62 2.51 5.14 7.71
C ILE A 62 1.11 5.74 7.48
N GLN A 63 1.00 6.78 6.65
CA GLN A 63 -0.27 7.41 6.34
C GLN A 63 -1.24 6.43 5.66
N LYS A 64 -0.78 5.67 4.67
CA LYS A 64 -1.59 4.62 4.01
C LYS A 64 -2.09 3.59 5.02
N TYR A 65 -1.22 3.11 5.90
CA TYR A 65 -1.60 2.19 6.97
C TYR A 65 -2.64 2.78 7.92
N ASN A 66 -2.47 4.03 8.34
CA ASN A 66 -3.41 4.69 9.26
C ASN A 66 -4.79 4.89 8.62
N ILE A 67 -4.85 5.28 7.34
CA ILE A 67 -6.13 5.38 6.61
C ILE A 67 -6.83 4.02 6.59
N LEU A 68 -6.08 2.95 6.29
CA LEU A 68 -6.63 1.61 6.26
C LEU A 68 -7.13 1.15 7.65
N LEU A 69 -6.37 1.45 8.71
CA LEU A 69 -6.77 1.20 10.09
C LEU A 69 -8.09 1.92 10.42
N GLU A 70 -8.18 3.22 10.12
CA GLU A 70 -9.40 4.02 10.33
C GLU A 70 -10.60 3.43 9.57
N MET A 71 -10.40 3.01 8.32
CA MET A 71 -11.48 2.39 7.53
C MET A 71 -11.98 1.07 8.14
N ILE A 72 -11.08 0.24 8.67
CA ILE A 72 -11.45 -1.04 9.29
C ILE A 72 -12.12 -0.80 10.65
N ASP A 73 -11.64 0.15 11.44
CA ASP A 73 -12.27 0.56 12.70
C ASP A 73 -13.68 1.11 12.46
N GLU A 74 -13.88 1.92 11.42
CA GLU A 74 -15.21 2.40 11.01
C GLU A 74 -16.16 1.24 10.65
N VAL A 75 -15.66 0.21 9.96
CA VAL A 75 -16.43 -1.00 9.62
C VAL A 75 -16.83 -1.77 10.87
N GLU A 76 -15.92 -1.92 11.84
CA GLU A 76 -16.21 -2.56 13.12
C GLU A 76 -17.29 -1.80 13.91
N VAL A 77 -17.15 -0.48 14.01
CA VAL A 77 -18.15 0.37 14.68
C VAL A 77 -19.52 0.28 14.01
N LEU A 78 -19.58 0.37 12.68
CA LEU A 78 -20.83 0.24 11.95
C LEU A 78 -21.45 -1.14 12.09
N TYR A 79 -20.64 -2.19 12.18
CA TYR A 79 -21.13 -3.53 12.43
C TYR A 79 -21.76 -3.68 13.82
N GLU A 80 -21.17 -3.07 14.84
CA GLU A 80 -21.79 -3.02 16.17
C GLU A 80 -23.09 -2.20 16.17
N PHE A 81 -23.16 -1.09 15.42
CA PHE A 81 -24.39 -0.31 15.27
C PHE A 81 -25.49 -1.10 14.54
N GLN A 82 -25.13 -1.91 13.55
CA GLN A 82 -26.06 -2.80 12.88
C GLN A 82 -26.70 -3.81 13.85
N LYS A 83 -25.93 -4.37 14.80
CA LYS A 83 -26.47 -5.27 15.84
C LYS A 83 -27.44 -4.57 16.79
N MET A 84 -27.33 -3.25 16.94
CA MET A 84 -28.23 -2.42 17.72
C MET A 84 -29.41 -1.89 16.90
N GLU A 85 -29.55 -2.31 15.64
CA GLU A 85 -30.56 -1.81 14.68
C GLU A 85 -30.42 -0.29 14.40
N GLU A 86 -29.25 0.30 14.67
CA GLU A 86 -28.94 1.72 14.45
C GLU A 86 -28.25 1.99 13.09
N ALA A 87 -27.86 0.93 12.38
CA ALA A 87 -27.31 0.98 11.03
C ALA A 87 -27.88 -0.14 10.17
N THR A 88 -27.93 0.08 8.85
CA THR A 88 -28.42 -0.93 7.91
C THR A 88 -27.32 -1.89 7.49
N GLU A 89 -27.70 -3.12 7.11
CA GLU A 89 -26.74 -4.09 6.55
C GLU A 89 -26.05 -3.57 5.28
N GLU A 90 -26.77 -2.78 4.49
CA GLU A 90 -26.25 -2.23 3.24
C GLU A 90 -25.16 -1.18 3.48
N GLU A 91 -25.31 -0.31 4.49
CA GLU A 91 -24.27 0.65 4.88
C GLU A 91 -22.98 -0.05 5.35
N VAL A 92 -23.12 -1.11 6.16
CA VAL A 92 -21.99 -1.93 6.60
C VAL A 92 -21.29 -2.58 5.40
N ASN A 93 -22.05 -3.19 4.50
CA ASN A 93 -21.49 -3.86 3.32
C ASN A 93 -20.77 -2.87 2.39
N GLN A 94 -21.31 -1.67 2.19
CA GLN A 94 -20.66 -0.64 1.38
C GLN A 94 -19.31 -0.20 1.96
N LYS A 95 -19.25 0.01 3.28
CA LYS A 95 -18.01 0.39 3.97
C LYS A 95 -16.99 -0.74 3.99
N TYR A 96 -17.45 -1.97 4.25
CA TYR A 96 -16.62 -3.17 4.18
C TYR A 96 -16.00 -3.33 2.80
N ASN A 97 -16.77 -3.24 1.71
CA ASN A 97 -16.25 -3.41 0.35
C ASN A 97 -15.18 -2.37 0.02
N LYS A 98 -15.34 -1.12 0.45
CA LYS A 98 -14.31 -0.08 0.28
C LYS A 98 -13.03 -0.39 1.06
N ALA A 99 -13.16 -0.90 2.29
CA ALA A 99 -12.01 -1.32 3.08
C ALA A 99 -11.30 -2.53 2.43
N VAL A 100 -12.05 -3.46 1.82
CA VAL A 100 -11.50 -4.58 1.05
C VAL A 100 -10.74 -4.09 -0.20
N GLU A 101 -11.28 -3.13 -0.95
CA GLU A 101 -10.58 -2.58 -2.11
C GLU A 101 -9.27 -1.89 -1.71
N GLU A 102 -9.27 -1.11 -0.62
CA GLU A 102 -8.05 -0.43 -0.15
C GLU A 102 -7.03 -1.40 0.44
N ILE A 103 -7.45 -2.42 1.20
CA ILE A 103 -6.52 -3.41 1.74
C ILE A 103 -5.86 -4.21 0.60
N ASP A 104 -6.60 -4.55 -0.45
CA ASP A 104 -6.08 -5.24 -1.64
C ASP A 104 -5.03 -4.37 -2.36
N ASP A 105 -5.28 -3.06 -2.56
CA ASP A 105 -4.30 -2.13 -3.15
C ASP A 105 -3.04 -2.01 -2.28
N VAL A 106 -3.19 -1.86 -0.96
CA VAL A 106 -2.06 -1.75 -0.05
C VAL A 106 -1.24 -3.04 -0.04
N GLU A 107 -1.88 -4.21 0.07
CA GLU A 107 -1.19 -5.51 0.00
C GLU A 107 -0.42 -5.66 -1.30
N PHE A 108 -1.05 -5.37 -2.44
CA PHE A 108 -0.38 -5.41 -3.74
C PHE A 108 0.86 -4.50 -3.76
N ARG A 109 0.74 -3.26 -3.31
CA ARG A 109 1.89 -2.34 -3.24
C ARG A 109 2.97 -2.82 -2.27
N THR A 110 2.59 -3.50 -1.19
CA THR A 110 3.57 -4.03 -0.24
C THR A 110 4.41 -5.18 -0.78
N THR A 111 3.92 -5.87 -1.83
CA THR A 111 4.74 -6.87 -2.55
C THR A 111 5.83 -6.26 -3.43
N LEU A 112 5.77 -4.95 -3.66
CA LEU A 112 6.76 -4.17 -4.41
C LEU A 112 7.76 -3.53 -3.45
N ASP A 113 8.45 -4.36 -2.66
CA ASP A 113 9.34 -3.94 -1.57
C ASP A 113 10.83 -4.05 -1.90
N LYS A 114 11.17 -4.40 -3.15
CA LYS A 114 12.56 -4.51 -3.57
C LYS A 114 13.09 -3.16 -4.07
N PRO A 115 14.39 -2.87 -3.89
CA PRO A 115 15.01 -1.65 -4.41
C PRO A 115 14.79 -1.47 -5.93
N GLU A 116 14.66 -2.56 -6.67
CA GLU A 116 14.44 -2.56 -8.11
C GLU A 116 13.01 -2.16 -8.51
N ASP A 117 12.03 -2.26 -7.60
CA ASP A 117 10.62 -1.98 -7.91
C ASP A 117 10.35 -0.49 -8.14
N GLU A 118 11.22 0.40 -7.64
CA GLU A 118 11.16 1.84 -7.92
C GLU A 118 11.79 2.22 -9.28
N LEU A 119 12.48 1.29 -9.95
CA LEU A 119 13.18 1.55 -11.20
C LEU A 119 12.25 1.41 -12.41
N SER A 120 12.48 2.22 -13.44
CA SER A 120 11.84 2.01 -14.75
C SER A 120 12.25 0.66 -15.32
N CYS A 121 11.28 -0.09 -15.84
CA CYS A 121 11.55 -1.37 -16.49
C CYS A 121 11.71 -1.23 -18.01
N ILE A 122 12.47 -2.16 -18.61
CA ILE A 122 12.52 -2.35 -20.06
C ILE A 122 11.84 -3.68 -20.35
N LEU A 123 10.73 -3.64 -21.08
CA LEU A 123 10.00 -4.83 -21.50
C LEU A 123 10.48 -5.28 -22.89
N GLN A 124 11.09 -6.46 -22.97
CA GLN A 124 11.45 -7.10 -24.24
C GLN A 124 10.63 -8.37 -24.43
N ILE A 125 9.85 -8.41 -25.52
CA ILE A 125 9.04 -9.57 -25.90
C ILE A 125 9.70 -10.22 -27.12
N ASN A 126 10.06 -11.50 -27.02
CA ASN A 126 10.71 -12.25 -28.10
C ASN A 126 9.79 -13.37 -28.60
N ALA A 127 9.68 -13.52 -29.92
CA ALA A 127 8.94 -14.64 -30.51
C ALA A 127 9.71 -15.95 -30.32
N GLY A 128 9.04 -16.95 -29.74
CA GLY A 128 9.60 -18.28 -29.51
C GLY A 128 9.58 -19.17 -30.75
N ALA A 129 9.70 -20.48 -30.55
CA ALA A 129 9.59 -21.45 -31.62
C ALA A 129 8.12 -21.58 -32.08
N GLY A 130 7.86 -21.16 -33.32
CA GLY A 130 6.53 -21.25 -33.96
C GLY A 130 6.39 -20.42 -35.24
N GLY A 131 7.46 -19.75 -35.69
CA GLY A 131 7.48 -19.06 -36.97
C GLY A 131 6.53 -17.85 -36.97
N THR A 132 5.81 -17.66 -38.07
CA THR A 132 4.95 -16.48 -38.29
C THR A 132 3.86 -16.33 -37.23
N GLU A 133 3.24 -17.43 -36.80
CA GLU A 133 2.16 -17.37 -35.79
C GLU A 133 2.68 -16.87 -34.42
N SER A 134 3.92 -17.23 -34.06
CA SER A 134 4.56 -16.70 -32.85
C SER A 134 4.91 -15.22 -32.98
N CYS A 135 5.27 -14.75 -34.18
CA CYS A 135 5.49 -13.33 -34.44
C CYS A 135 4.19 -12.52 -34.33
N ASP A 136 3.10 -13.01 -34.92
CA ASP A 136 1.79 -12.36 -34.87
C ASP A 136 1.29 -12.26 -33.41
N TRP A 137 1.50 -13.31 -32.61
CA TRP A 137 1.15 -13.29 -31.19
C TRP A 137 1.99 -12.30 -30.37
N VAL A 138 3.29 -12.20 -30.64
CA VAL A 138 4.15 -11.19 -30.02
C VAL A 138 3.72 -9.77 -30.41
N GLU A 139 3.29 -9.55 -31.65
CA GLU A 139 2.76 -8.26 -32.08
C GLU A 139 1.45 -7.90 -31.34
N MET A 140 0.59 -8.89 -31.09
CA MET A 140 -0.61 -8.69 -30.25
C MET A 140 -0.25 -8.30 -28.82
N LEU A 141 0.72 -9.00 -28.19
CA LEU A 141 1.18 -8.68 -26.84
C LEU A 141 1.83 -7.29 -26.78
N TYR A 142 2.63 -6.93 -27.77
CA TYR A 142 3.27 -5.61 -27.84
C TYR A 142 2.27 -4.46 -27.94
N ARG A 143 1.09 -4.67 -28.51
CA ARG A 143 0.03 -3.65 -28.57
C ARG A 143 -0.82 -3.57 -27.29
N MET A 144 -0.79 -4.62 -26.47
CA MET A 144 -1.57 -4.69 -25.23
C MET A 144 -0.87 -3.95 -24.06
N TYR A 145 0.46 -3.97 -24.05
CA TYR A 145 1.32 -3.28 -23.08
C TYR A 145 1.85 -1.95 -23.62
#